data_AF-A0A2Z4Y9J1-F1
#
_entry.id   AF-A0A2Z4Y9J1-F1
#
_cell.length_a   1.000
_cell.length_b   1.000
_cell.length_c   1.000
_cell.angle_alpha   90.00
_cell.angle_beta   90.00
_cell.angle_gamma   90.00
#
_symmetry.space_group_name_H-M   'P 1'
#
loop_
_entity.id
_entity.type
_entity.pdbx_description
1 polymer ?
#
loop_
_entity_poly.entity_id
_entity_poly.type
_entity_poly.pdbx_seq_one_letter_code
_entity_poly.pdbx_strand_id
1 'polypeptide(L)'
;MYVWGGLTDKSPESINPKTYSATVFDDGTLGIWREETPMPYPTYSSTFCGFNDYIVAVGGRYKGAIYTNAIWFARLDDKRVGQWQVLTTDLEARVYHGLGLDKAHGVVYVTGGRVRDKQNIGWIIPTVQAFQITQPKPKRLELTPLTQAATPRPVSPERTETRAATPSSSPQTAGALGDGLRLDVARQTAKASGKQVLVFFYSPEVPGCKRFWESVVRTNEFATLASPYVFATYDVTKEDPQLCARYGIFKFPALAVTTPDGELIKMSFSLRTLEDAKKLLGP
;
A
#
# COMPACT_ATOMS: atom_id res chain seq x y z
N MET A 1 -4.46 -12.67 -7.42
CA MET A 1 -3.71 -12.97 -8.65
C MET A 1 -4.70 -12.97 -9.81
N TYR A 2 -4.32 -12.38 -10.95
CA TYR A 2 -5.09 -12.44 -12.19
C TYR A 2 -4.14 -12.86 -13.31
N VAL A 3 -4.61 -13.71 -14.23
CA VAL A 3 -3.83 -14.21 -15.37
C VAL A 3 -4.73 -14.17 -16.60
N TRP A 4 -4.25 -13.59 -17.69
CA TRP A 4 -4.98 -13.50 -18.96
C TRP A 4 -4.02 -13.42 -20.14
N GLY A 5 -4.53 -13.76 -21.33
CA GLY A 5 -3.75 -13.76 -22.55
C GLY A 5 -2.66 -14.84 -22.57
N GLY A 6 -1.65 -14.63 -23.41
CA GLY A 6 -0.60 -15.60 -23.66
C GLY A 6 -1.00 -16.65 -24.70
N LEU A 7 -0.12 -17.64 -24.90
CA LEU A 7 -0.34 -18.76 -25.82
C LEU A 7 -0.55 -20.05 -25.04
N THR A 8 -1.39 -20.95 -25.53
CA THR A 8 -1.58 -22.31 -24.99
C THR A 8 -0.53 -23.29 -25.51
N ASP A 9 0.16 -22.94 -26.60
CA ASP A 9 1.30 -23.67 -27.13
C ASP A 9 2.30 -22.71 -27.82
N LYS A 10 3.21 -23.21 -28.65
CA LYS A 10 4.24 -22.39 -29.33
C LYS A 10 3.74 -21.64 -30.58
N SER A 11 2.54 -21.95 -31.06
CA SER A 11 1.94 -21.40 -32.27
C SER A 11 1.37 -20.00 -32.00
N PRO A 12 1.60 -19.01 -32.89
CA PRO A 12 0.97 -17.71 -32.80
C PRO A 12 -0.56 -17.76 -33.05
N GLU A 13 -1.09 -18.91 -33.48
CA GLU A 13 -2.52 -19.15 -33.65
C GLU A 13 -3.22 -19.56 -32.34
N SER A 14 -2.45 -20.10 -31.38
CA SER A 14 -2.96 -20.75 -30.18
C SER A 14 -3.04 -19.78 -29.00
N ILE A 15 -3.75 -18.67 -29.20
CA ILE A 15 -3.91 -17.66 -28.18
C ILE A 15 -4.88 -18.12 -27.09
N ASN A 16 -4.54 -17.89 -25.82
CA ASN A 16 -5.41 -18.23 -24.71
C ASN A 16 -6.50 -17.15 -24.55
N PRO A 17 -7.80 -17.48 -24.75
CA PRO A 17 -8.88 -16.52 -24.67
C PRO A 17 -9.38 -16.28 -23.24
N LYS A 18 -8.88 -17.03 -22.26
CA LYS A 18 -9.43 -17.03 -20.91
C LYS A 18 -8.74 -16.04 -19.99
N THR A 19 -9.51 -15.54 -19.04
CA THR A 19 -9.02 -14.78 -17.89
C THR A 19 -9.32 -15.58 -16.63
N TYR A 20 -8.32 -15.71 -15.77
CA TYR A 20 -8.42 -16.43 -14.51
C TYR A 20 -8.04 -15.54 -13.34
N SER A 21 -8.57 -15.87 -12.17
CA SER A 21 -8.14 -15.26 -10.92
C SER A 21 -8.05 -16.29 -9.79
N ALA A 22 -7.18 -16.00 -8.83
CA ALA A 22 -7.06 -16.73 -7.58
C ALA A 22 -6.77 -15.75 -6.45
N THR A 23 -7.32 -16.02 -5.27
CA THR A 23 -6.93 -15.30 -4.05
C THR A 23 -5.47 -15.59 -3.74
N VAL A 24 -4.73 -14.58 -3.31
CA VAL A 24 -3.39 -14.76 -2.72
C VAL A 24 -3.59 -14.59 -1.23
N PHE A 25 -3.28 -15.61 -0.45
CA PHE A 25 -3.42 -15.59 1.01
C PHE A 25 -2.22 -14.92 1.68
N ASP A 26 -2.34 -14.61 2.97
CA ASP A 26 -1.30 -13.91 3.75
C ASP A 26 0.02 -14.69 3.81
N ASP A 27 -0.02 -16.01 3.68
CA ASP A 27 1.14 -16.92 3.63
C ASP A 27 1.74 -17.06 2.22
N GLY A 28 1.21 -16.32 1.22
CA GLY A 28 1.65 -16.37 -0.17
C GLY A 28 1.07 -17.52 -0.99
N THR A 29 0.30 -18.43 -0.37
CA THR A 29 -0.37 -19.51 -1.11
C THR A 29 -1.51 -18.96 -1.99
N LEU A 30 -1.86 -19.74 -3.01
CA LEU A 30 -2.96 -19.41 -3.92
C LEU A 30 -4.21 -20.20 -3.55
N GLY A 31 -5.36 -19.51 -3.58
CA GLY A 31 -6.66 -20.16 -3.51
C GLY A 31 -7.04 -20.86 -4.81
N ILE A 32 -8.26 -21.39 -4.82
CA ILE A 32 -8.84 -22.05 -6.00
C ILE A 32 -8.92 -21.03 -7.15
N TRP A 33 -8.44 -21.46 -8.32
CA TRP A 33 -8.57 -20.69 -9.55
C TRP A 33 -10.02 -20.68 -10.03
N ARG A 34 -10.49 -19.50 -10.44
CA ARG A 34 -11.79 -19.33 -11.09
C ARG A 34 -11.63 -18.62 -12.43
N GLU A 35 -12.57 -18.90 -13.33
CA GLU A 35 -12.69 -18.16 -14.59
C GLU A 35 -13.36 -16.80 -14.33
N GLU A 36 -12.91 -15.79 -15.06
CA GLU A 36 -13.39 -14.40 -15.00
C GLU A 36 -13.85 -13.95 -16.38
N THR A 37 -14.47 -12.77 -16.46
CA THR A 37 -14.85 -12.14 -17.73
C THR A 37 -13.63 -12.07 -18.66
N PRO A 38 -13.66 -12.76 -19.82
CA PRO A 38 -12.50 -12.83 -20.71
C PRO A 38 -12.30 -11.53 -21.47
N MET A 39 -11.04 -11.23 -21.80
CA MET A 39 -10.70 -10.14 -22.71
C MET A 39 -11.18 -10.48 -24.13
N PRO A 40 -12.02 -9.65 -24.79
CA PRO A 40 -12.64 -10.00 -26.08
C PRO A 40 -11.64 -10.36 -27.18
N TYR A 41 -10.51 -9.64 -27.22
CA TYR A 41 -9.41 -9.91 -28.14
C TYR A 41 -8.15 -10.17 -27.31
N PRO A 42 -7.90 -11.43 -26.92
CA PRO A 42 -6.74 -11.77 -26.10
C PRO A 42 -5.46 -11.39 -26.83
N THR A 43 -4.41 -11.10 -26.06
CA THR A 43 -3.10 -10.77 -26.59
C THR A 43 -2.04 -11.68 -25.97
N TYR A 44 -0.97 -11.93 -26.71
CA TYR A 44 0.25 -12.53 -26.19
C TYR A 44 1.42 -11.59 -26.44
N SER A 45 2.53 -11.80 -25.73
CA SER A 45 3.69 -10.90 -25.80
C SER A 45 3.39 -9.44 -25.39
N SER A 46 2.24 -9.18 -24.79
CA SER A 46 1.90 -7.89 -24.17
C SER A 46 2.57 -7.76 -22.82
N THR A 47 2.61 -6.53 -22.32
CA THR A 47 2.97 -6.28 -20.94
C THR A 47 1.71 -6.09 -20.12
N PHE A 48 1.67 -6.74 -18.96
CA PHE A 48 0.49 -6.81 -18.11
C PHE A 48 0.76 -6.17 -16.75
N CYS A 49 -0.22 -5.44 -16.22
CA CYS A 49 -0.14 -4.95 -14.85
C CYS A 49 -1.52 -4.88 -14.19
N GLY A 50 -1.52 -4.96 -12.85
CA GLY A 50 -2.64 -4.56 -12.02
C GLY A 50 -2.35 -3.21 -11.37
N PHE A 51 -3.25 -2.24 -11.52
CA PHE A 51 -3.02 -0.86 -11.10
C PHE A 51 -4.32 -0.12 -10.78
N ASN A 52 -4.45 0.41 -9.56
CA ASN A 52 -5.64 1.17 -9.09
C ASN A 52 -6.99 0.47 -9.36
N ASP A 53 -7.10 -0.82 -9.02
CA ASP A 53 -8.25 -1.68 -9.31
C ASP A 53 -8.52 -1.91 -10.80
N TYR A 54 -7.56 -1.66 -11.68
CA TYR A 54 -7.60 -2.09 -13.07
C TYR A 54 -6.63 -3.23 -13.33
N ILE A 55 -7.00 -4.10 -14.25
CA ILE A 55 -6.05 -4.97 -14.95
C ILE A 55 -5.85 -4.41 -16.36
N VAL A 56 -4.60 -4.39 -16.81
CA VAL A 56 -4.20 -3.66 -18.03
C VAL A 56 -3.23 -4.50 -18.84
N ALA A 57 -3.48 -4.62 -20.14
CA ALA A 57 -2.58 -5.18 -21.14
C ALA A 57 -2.17 -4.09 -22.13
N VAL A 58 -0.87 -3.89 -22.29
CA VAL A 58 -0.29 -2.88 -23.18
C VAL A 58 0.37 -3.57 -24.37
N GLY A 59 -0.11 -3.26 -25.57
CA GLY A 59 0.46 -3.69 -26.84
C GLY A 59 0.48 -5.21 -27.03
N GLY A 60 1.57 -5.72 -27.61
CA GLY A 60 1.77 -7.15 -27.86
C GLY A 60 1.24 -7.59 -29.21
N ARG A 61 0.65 -8.79 -29.26
CA ARG A 61 0.18 -9.42 -30.49
C ARG A 61 -1.18 -10.07 -30.32
N TYR A 62 -2.05 -9.88 -31.29
CA TYR A 62 -3.22 -10.72 -31.50
C TYR A 62 -2.82 -12.04 -32.19
N LYS A 63 -3.81 -12.93 -32.32
CA LYS A 63 -3.71 -14.18 -33.09
C LYS A 63 -3.06 -13.96 -34.45
N GLY A 64 -2.18 -14.89 -34.85
CA GLY A 64 -1.45 -14.81 -36.12
C GLY A 64 -0.29 -13.81 -36.12
N ALA A 65 0.25 -13.48 -34.95
CA ALA A 65 1.36 -12.54 -34.76
C ALA A 65 1.09 -11.12 -35.24
N ILE A 66 -0.18 -10.71 -35.25
CA ILE A 66 -0.60 -9.36 -35.64
C ILE A 66 -0.27 -8.40 -34.49
N TYR A 67 0.69 -7.50 -34.70
CA TYR A 67 1.10 -6.51 -33.71
C TYR A 67 -0.04 -5.54 -33.37
N THR A 68 -0.10 -5.11 -32.12
CA THR A 68 -1.06 -4.08 -31.69
C THR A 68 -0.41 -3.05 -30.77
N ASN A 69 -0.86 -1.81 -30.91
CA ASN A 69 -0.59 -0.70 -30.00
C ASN A 69 -1.79 -0.40 -29.10
N ALA A 70 -2.76 -1.31 -29.04
CA ALA A 70 -3.91 -1.14 -28.18
C ALA A 70 -3.52 -1.32 -26.71
N ILE A 71 -4.19 -0.57 -25.85
CA ILE A 71 -4.24 -0.82 -24.41
C ILE A 71 -5.62 -1.40 -24.11
N TRP A 72 -5.64 -2.64 -23.63
CA TRP A 72 -6.84 -3.26 -23.10
C TRP A 72 -6.86 -3.13 -21.59
N PHE A 73 -8.01 -2.81 -21.02
CA PHE A 73 -8.14 -2.71 -19.58
C PHE A 73 -9.55 -3.07 -19.12
N ALA A 74 -9.64 -3.58 -17.90
CA ALA A 74 -10.91 -3.79 -17.21
C ALA A 74 -10.77 -3.30 -15.77
N ARG A 75 -11.81 -2.65 -15.28
CA ARG A 75 -11.92 -2.33 -13.85
C ARG A 75 -12.36 -3.57 -13.10
N LEU A 76 -11.78 -3.79 -11.94
CA LEU A 76 -12.21 -4.77 -10.97
C LEU A 76 -13.40 -4.23 -10.20
N ASP A 77 -14.45 -5.03 -10.08
CA ASP A 77 -15.60 -4.78 -9.21
C ASP A 77 -15.71 -5.93 -8.23
N ASP A 78 -15.60 -5.64 -6.93
CA ASP A 78 -15.47 -6.64 -5.86
C ASP A 78 -14.51 -7.80 -6.19
N LYS A 79 -13.31 -7.46 -6.68
CA LYS A 79 -12.26 -8.41 -7.11
C LYS A 79 -12.69 -9.34 -8.26
N ARG A 80 -13.74 -9.00 -8.99
CA ARG A 80 -14.16 -9.65 -10.25
C ARG A 80 -13.78 -8.78 -11.43
N VAL A 81 -13.48 -9.40 -12.56
CA VAL A 81 -13.15 -8.66 -13.78
C VAL A 81 -14.43 -8.10 -14.39
N GLY A 82 -14.51 -6.77 -14.46
CA GLY A 82 -15.61 -6.07 -15.11
C GLY A 82 -15.53 -6.13 -16.63
N GLN A 83 -16.24 -5.21 -17.29
CA GLN A 83 -16.22 -5.11 -18.75
C GLN A 83 -14.86 -4.60 -19.25
N TRP A 84 -14.33 -5.28 -20.26
CA TRP A 84 -13.11 -4.88 -20.94
C TRP A 84 -13.36 -3.70 -21.88
N GLN A 85 -12.40 -2.78 -21.90
CA GLN A 85 -12.35 -1.62 -22.77
C GLN A 85 -11.02 -1.62 -23.52
N VAL A 86 -11.01 -0.95 -24.68
CA VAL A 86 -9.83 -0.83 -25.53
C VAL A 86 -9.58 0.62 -25.86
N LEU A 87 -8.31 1.01 -25.81
CA LEU A 87 -7.81 2.28 -26.33
C LEU A 87 -6.79 1.99 -27.41
N THR A 88 -7.04 2.52 -28.61
CA THR A 88 -6.00 2.58 -29.64
C THR A 88 -5.10 3.77 -29.33
N THR A 89 -3.80 3.53 -29.32
CA THR A 89 -2.80 4.56 -28.98
C THR A 89 -1.86 4.81 -30.16
N ASP A 90 -0.85 5.64 -29.95
CA ASP A 90 0.30 5.81 -30.85
C ASP A 90 1.55 5.03 -30.39
N LEU A 91 1.42 4.12 -29.40
CA LEU A 91 2.51 3.25 -28.95
C LEU A 91 3.11 2.46 -30.13
N GLU A 92 4.41 2.23 -30.13
CA GLU A 92 5.05 1.41 -31.15
C GLU A 92 4.85 -0.10 -30.89
N ALA A 93 3.91 -0.69 -31.62
CA ALA A 93 3.44 -2.08 -31.47
C ALA A 93 4.49 -3.20 -31.64
N ARG A 94 5.70 -2.90 -32.15
CA ARG A 94 6.75 -3.91 -32.46
C ARG A 94 7.84 -3.98 -31.40
N VAL A 95 7.48 -3.76 -30.14
CA VAL A 95 8.40 -3.80 -28.99
C VAL A 95 7.79 -4.61 -27.86
N TYR A 96 8.66 -5.33 -27.12
CA TYR A 96 8.30 -5.84 -25.80
C TYR A 96 8.50 -4.71 -24.79
N HIS A 97 7.41 -4.09 -24.35
CA HIS A 97 7.48 -2.93 -23.48
C HIS A 97 7.81 -3.31 -22.03
N GLY A 98 8.54 -2.44 -21.33
CA GLY A 98 8.59 -2.43 -19.87
C GLY A 98 7.54 -1.49 -19.31
N LEU A 99 7.10 -1.72 -18.07
CA LEU A 99 6.21 -0.79 -17.35
C LEU A 99 6.85 -0.28 -16.06
N GLY A 100 6.80 1.03 -15.85
CA GLY A 100 7.06 1.70 -14.58
C GLY A 100 5.74 2.13 -13.94
N LEU A 101 5.50 1.75 -12.69
CA LEU A 101 4.20 1.97 -12.03
C LEU A 101 4.32 2.99 -10.89
N ASP A 102 3.85 4.22 -11.11
CA ASP A 102 3.75 5.23 -10.07
C ASP A 102 2.36 5.22 -9.44
N LYS A 103 2.20 4.33 -8.44
CA LYS A 103 0.94 4.20 -7.72
C LYS A 103 0.51 5.47 -7.01
N ALA A 104 1.43 6.34 -6.58
CA ALA A 104 1.09 7.54 -5.82
C ALA A 104 0.33 8.56 -6.68
N HIS A 105 0.78 8.78 -7.91
CA HIS A 105 0.18 9.74 -8.85
C HIS A 105 -0.78 9.08 -9.85
N GLY A 106 -0.85 7.75 -9.85
CA GLY A 106 -1.70 6.99 -10.76
C GLY A 106 -1.17 6.98 -12.19
N VAL A 107 0.16 7.07 -12.38
CA VAL A 107 0.79 7.12 -13.70
C VAL A 107 1.43 5.77 -14.02
N VAL A 108 1.19 5.29 -15.25
CA VAL A 108 1.86 4.13 -15.82
C VAL A 108 2.78 4.61 -16.94
N TYR A 109 4.08 4.39 -16.76
CA TYR A 109 5.10 4.66 -17.76
C TYR A 109 5.32 3.41 -18.61
N VAL A 110 5.29 3.57 -19.93
CA VAL A 110 5.62 2.55 -20.92
C VAL A 110 6.99 2.89 -21.47
N THR A 111 7.97 2.05 -21.18
CA THR A 111 9.32 2.27 -21.73
C THR A 111 9.35 1.85 -23.19
N GLY A 112 10.14 2.57 -23.98
CA GLY A 112 10.58 2.08 -25.27
C GLY A 112 11.44 0.81 -25.14
N GLY A 113 12.10 0.45 -26.24
CA GLY A 113 12.86 -0.78 -26.32
C GLY A 113 13.45 -0.98 -27.71
N ARG A 114 13.91 -2.20 -27.99
CA ARG A 114 14.52 -2.52 -29.28
C ARG A 114 13.49 -3.12 -30.21
N VAL A 115 13.21 -2.43 -31.31
CA VAL A 115 12.49 -3.02 -32.44
C VAL A 115 13.45 -3.94 -33.19
N ARG A 116 12.97 -5.09 -33.66
CA ARG A 116 13.69 -5.94 -34.61
C ARG A 116 12.79 -6.21 -35.81
N ASP A 117 13.29 -5.91 -37.00
CA ASP A 117 12.63 -6.27 -38.25
C ASP A 117 12.78 -7.78 -38.56
N LYS A 118 12.31 -8.23 -39.73
CA LYS A 118 12.42 -9.65 -40.12
C LYS A 118 13.86 -10.03 -40.50
N GLN A 119 14.68 -9.04 -40.82
CA GLN A 119 16.08 -9.13 -41.21
C GLN A 119 17.02 -8.99 -39.99
N ASN A 120 16.45 -8.92 -38.78
CA ASN A 120 17.15 -8.75 -37.51
C ASN A 120 17.90 -7.41 -37.39
N ILE A 121 17.58 -6.45 -38.26
CA ILE A 121 18.00 -5.06 -38.16
C ILE A 121 17.02 -4.37 -37.21
N GLY A 122 17.55 -3.56 -36.30
CA GLY A 122 16.74 -2.99 -35.24
C GLY A 122 17.16 -1.58 -34.89
N TRP A 123 16.19 -0.79 -34.44
CA TRP A 123 16.40 0.52 -33.85
C TRP A 123 15.94 0.53 -32.40
N ILE A 124 16.44 1.49 -31.63
CA ILE A 124 15.99 1.75 -30.27
C ILE A 124 14.88 2.77 -30.34
N ILE A 125 13.82 2.52 -29.59
CA ILE A 125 12.80 3.50 -29.25
C ILE A 125 13.25 4.13 -27.92
N PRO A 126 13.79 5.36 -27.93
CA PRO A 126 14.30 6.01 -26.73
C PRO A 126 13.20 6.71 -25.94
N THR A 127 11.97 6.76 -26.48
CA THR A 127 10.84 7.45 -25.89
C THR A 127 10.27 6.65 -24.73
N VAL A 128 9.84 7.38 -23.69
CA VAL A 128 9.01 6.85 -22.61
C VAL A 128 7.66 7.52 -22.76
N GLN A 129 6.63 6.71 -23.00
CA GLN A 129 5.25 7.17 -23.04
C GLN A 129 4.62 6.95 -21.65
N ALA A 130 3.56 7.69 -21.34
CA ALA A 130 2.86 7.52 -20.08
C ALA A 130 1.36 7.75 -20.27
N PHE A 131 0.57 7.03 -19.48
CA PHE A 131 -0.86 7.26 -19.37
C PHE A 131 -1.27 7.22 -17.90
N GLN A 132 -2.35 7.91 -17.58
CA GLN A 132 -2.84 8.02 -16.22
C GLN A 132 -4.06 7.13 -16.01
N ILE A 133 -4.04 6.33 -14.96
CA ILE A 133 -5.19 5.61 -14.44
C ILE A 133 -5.58 6.30 -13.15
N THR A 134 -6.59 7.17 -13.24
CA THR A 134 -7.06 7.98 -12.11
C THR A 134 -7.40 7.08 -10.94
N GLN A 135 -6.80 7.35 -9.77
CA GLN A 135 -7.23 6.70 -8.55
C GLN A 135 -8.71 7.03 -8.30
N PRO A 136 -9.56 6.04 -7.97
CA PRO A 136 -10.84 6.35 -7.37
C PRO A 136 -10.57 7.29 -6.18
N LYS A 137 -11.25 8.44 -6.12
CA LYS A 137 -11.20 9.29 -4.91
C LYS A 137 -11.42 8.36 -3.72
N PRO A 138 -10.56 8.39 -2.68
CA PRO A 138 -10.76 7.52 -1.53
C PRO A 138 -12.19 7.71 -1.07
N LYS A 139 -12.97 6.62 -1.05
CA LYS A 139 -14.34 6.63 -0.56
C LYS A 139 -14.23 7.17 0.86
N ARG A 140 -14.65 8.42 1.08
CA ARG A 140 -14.72 9.01 2.40
C ARG A 140 -15.69 8.11 3.15
N LEU A 141 -15.16 7.21 3.98
CA LEU A 141 -15.97 6.55 4.98
C LEU A 141 -16.53 7.70 5.81
N GLU A 142 -17.84 7.93 5.70
CA GLU A 142 -18.50 8.87 6.59
C GLU A 142 -18.25 8.37 8.00
N LEU A 143 -17.43 9.11 8.74
CA LEU A 143 -17.26 8.92 10.16
C LEU A 143 -18.61 9.27 10.77
N THR A 144 -19.38 8.27 11.17
CA THR A 144 -20.50 8.49 12.08
C THR A 144 -19.92 9.22 13.29
N PRO A 145 -20.30 10.47 13.57
CA PRO A 145 -19.79 11.15 14.74
C PRO A 145 -20.17 10.33 15.97
N LEU A 146 -19.19 10.01 16.82
CA LEU A 146 -19.45 9.48 18.15
C LEU A 146 -20.38 10.47 18.85
N THR A 147 -21.65 10.09 19.00
CA THR A 147 -22.64 10.89 19.68
C THR A 147 -22.17 11.07 21.12
N GLN A 148 -22.06 12.33 21.51
CA GLN A 148 -21.52 12.81 22.76
C GLN A 148 -22.23 12.15 23.94
N ALA A 149 -21.44 11.48 24.79
CA ALA A 149 -21.93 10.82 25.99
C ALA A 149 -22.46 11.84 27.01
N ALA A 150 -23.60 11.46 27.61
CA ALA A 150 -24.06 11.74 28.97
C ALA A 150 -24.03 13.20 29.48
N THR A 151 -25.25 13.74 29.62
CA THR A 151 -25.60 14.88 30.48
C THR A 151 -25.06 14.70 31.92
N PRO A 152 -24.34 15.68 32.50
CA PRO A 152 -24.08 15.70 33.93
C PRO A 152 -25.31 16.16 34.71
N ARG A 153 -25.61 15.49 35.83
CA ARG A 153 -26.58 15.97 36.85
C ARG A 153 -26.06 17.26 37.51
N PRO A 154 -26.95 18.17 37.94
CA PRO A 154 -26.54 19.43 38.56
C PRO A 154 -26.15 19.22 40.03
N VAL A 155 -25.06 19.87 40.46
CA VAL A 155 -24.73 20.08 41.88
C VAL A 155 -24.78 21.59 42.14
N SER A 156 -25.57 21.99 43.13
CA SER A 156 -25.77 23.38 43.58
C SER A 156 -24.59 23.91 44.42
N PRO A 157 -24.47 25.24 44.63
CA PRO A 157 -23.19 25.91 44.87
C PRO A 157 -22.99 26.45 46.30
N GLU A 158 -21.73 26.44 46.79
CA GLU A 158 -21.19 27.35 47.80
C GLU A 158 -19.76 27.72 47.35
N ARG A 159 -19.46 28.95 46.92
CA ARG A 159 -19.30 30.26 47.58
C ARG A 159 -17.86 30.49 48.12
N THR A 160 -17.09 31.23 47.29
CA THR A 160 -16.00 32.22 47.54
C THR A 160 -14.73 31.82 48.29
N GLU A 161 -13.55 31.97 47.65
CA GLU A 161 -12.69 33.17 47.74
C GLU A 161 -11.48 33.15 46.78
N THR A 162 -11.26 34.32 46.13
CA THR A 162 -10.05 35.00 45.59
C THR A 162 -8.66 34.36 45.88
N ARG A 163 -7.59 34.38 45.05
CA ARG A 163 -7.08 35.36 44.05
C ARG A 163 -5.88 34.78 43.24
N ALA A 164 -5.67 35.32 42.03
CA ALA A 164 -4.41 35.54 41.28
C ALA A 164 -3.83 34.50 40.28
N ALA A 165 -4.01 34.83 38.99
CA ALA A 165 -3.01 35.00 37.90
C ALA A 165 -2.46 33.80 37.06
N THR A 166 -2.91 33.77 35.79
CA THR A 166 -2.24 33.39 34.50
C THR A 166 -1.84 31.93 34.21
N PRO A 167 -1.68 31.55 32.91
CA PRO A 167 -2.53 31.72 31.74
C PRO A 167 -3.05 30.36 31.21
N SER A 168 -3.97 30.43 30.24
CA SER A 168 -4.60 29.29 29.57
C SER A 168 -3.59 28.30 28.98
N SER A 169 -3.74 27.01 29.33
CA SER A 169 -3.45 25.93 28.39
C SER A 169 -4.58 24.92 28.47
N SER A 170 -5.28 24.77 27.35
CA SER A 170 -6.28 23.75 27.11
C SER A 170 -5.66 22.36 27.34
N PRO A 171 -6.32 21.41 28.01
CA PRO A 171 -5.77 20.06 28.18
C PRO A 171 -5.73 19.37 26.81
N GLN A 172 -4.51 19.12 26.31
CA GLN A 172 -4.32 18.20 25.20
C GLN A 172 -4.65 16.79 25.71
N THR A 173 -5.61 16.13 25.06
CA THR A 173 -5.95 14.74 25.30
C THR A 173 -4.79 13.86 24.82
N ALA A 174 -3.83 13.61 25.72
CA ALA A 174 -2.74 12.66 25.48
C ALA A 174 -3.32 11.25 25.40
N GLY A 175 -3.06 10.54 24.30
CA GLY A 175 -3.37 9.11 24.18
C GLY A 175 -2.56 8.30 25.20
N ALA A 176 -3.02 7.10 25.54
CA ALA A 176 -2.47 6.29 26.65
C ALA A 176 -0.98 5.90 26.54
N LEU A 177 -0.35 6.02 25.38
CA LEU A 177 1.10 5.81 25.16
C LEU A 177 1.89 7.12 24.94
N GLY A 178 1.23 8.28 24.96
CA GLY A 178 1.83 9.55 24.54
C GLY A 178 2.25 9.57 23.06
N ASP A 179 3.20 10.44 22.70
CA ASP A 179 3.74 10.54 21.33
C ASP A 179 4.87 9.52 21.03
N GLY A 180 5.14 8.61 21.97
CA GLY A 180 6.25 7.66 21.93
C GLY A 180 7.63 8.31 22.09
N LEU A 181 8.62 7.49 22.42
CA LEU A 181 10.00 7.94 22.63
C LEU A 181 10.75 8.08 21.31
N ARG A 182 11.75 8.97 21.28
CA ARG A 182 12.78 8.95 20.22
C ARG A 182 13.55 7.64 20.28
N LEU A 183 13.93 7.09 19.13
CA LEU A 183 14.45 5.73 19.03
C LEU A 183 15.73 5.48 19.87
N ASP A 184 16.63 6.45 19.94
CA ASP A 184 17.85 6.39 20.76
C ASP A 184 17.51 6.30 22.26
N VAL A 185 16.61 7.16 22.74
CA VAL A 185 16.12 7.14 24.13
C VAL A 185 15.41 5.83 24.41
N ALA A 186 14.54 5.37 23.51
CA ALA A 186 13.81 4.11 23.65
C ALA A 186 14.75 2.91 23.79
N ARG A 187 15.85 2.88 23.02
CA ARG A 187 16.87 1.83 23.12
C ARG A 187 17.59 1.86 24.47
N GLN A 188 17.93 3.04 24.98
CA GLN A 188 18.53 3.16 26.31
C GLN A 188 17.58 2.70 27.42
N THR A 189 16.31 3.11 27.37
CA THR A 189 15.27 2.65 28.30
C THR A 189 15.04 1.14 28.21
N ALA A 190 15.08 0.58 27.00
CA ALA A 190 14.96 -0.85 26.76
C ALA A 190 16.14 -1.64 27.35
N LYS A 191 17.37 -1.14 27.23
CA LYS A 191 18.55 -1.72 27.89
C LYS A 191 18.41 -1.73 29.41
N ALA A 192 17.94 -0.63 30.00
CA ALA A 192 17.77 -0.51 31.44
C ALA A 192 16.63 -1.39 31.99
N SER A 193 15.58 -1.62 31.20
CA SER A 193 14.39 -2.38 31.61
C SER A 193 14.41 -3.85 31.19
N GLY A 194 15.38 -4.28 30.38
CA GLY A 194 15.43 -5.63 29.80
C GLY A 194 14.31 -5.91 28.78
N LYS A 195 13.58 -4.89 28.34
CA LYS A 195 12.48 -5.01 27.36
C LYS A 195 12.98 -4.88 25.93
N GLN A 196 12.19 -5.37 24.99
CA GLN A 196 12.41 -5.14 23.55
C GLN A 196 11.82 -3.77 23.14
N VAL A 197 12.26 -3.22 22.01
CA VAL A 197 11.77 -1.93 21.49
C VAL A 197 10.70 -2.18 20.42
N LEU A 198 9.55 -1.53 20.54
CA LEU A 198 8.53 -1.48 19.48
C LEU A 198 8.61 -0.13 18.79
N VAL A 199 8.99 -0.11 17.52
CA VAL A 199 9.19 1.10 16.74
C VAL A 199 8.07 1.26 15.71
N PHE A 200 7.39 2.41 15.75
CA PHE A 200 6.46 2.85 14.73
C PHE A 200 7.17 3.76 13.72
N PHE A 201 7.42 3.23 12.52
CA PHE A 201 8.00 3.97 11.40
C PHE A 201 6.90 4.62 10.58
N TYR A 202 7.01 5.93 10.39
CA TYR A 202 6.02 6.71 9.66
C TYR A 202 6.64 7.85 8.85
N SER A 203 5.89 8.27 7.83
CA SER A 203 6.08 9.55 7.15
C SER A 203 4.82 10.40 7.37
N PRO A 204 4.94 11.67 7.81
CA PRO A 204 3.82 12.59 7.99
C PRO A 204 3.02 12.83 6.70
N GLU A 205 3.67 12.70 5.54
CA GLU A 205 3.06 12.94 4.23
C GLU A 205 2.16 11.79 3.77
N VAL A 206 2.27 10.61 4.39
CA VAL A 206 1.48 9.42 4.04
C VAL A 206 0.18 9.40 4.85
N PRO A 207 -1.00 9.59 4.23
CA PRO A 207 -2.27 9.64 4.98
C PRO A 207 -2.60 8.36 5.74
N GLY A 208 -2.07 7.22 5.29
CA GLY A 208 -2.20 5.93 5.98
C GLY A 208 -1.56 5.91 7.37
N CYS A 209 -0.44 6.61 7.56
CA CYS A 209 0.24 6.72 8.84
C CYS A 209 -0.63 7.47 9.85
N LYS A 210 -1.18 8.62 9.46
CA LYS A 210 -2.06 9.43 10.30
C LYS A 210 -3.30 8.64 10.73
N ARG A 211 -3.94 7.92 9.79
CA ARG A 211 -5.10 7.08 10.10
C ARG A 211 -4.77 5.98 11.11
N PHE A 212 -3.67 5.25 10.89
CA PHE A 212 -3.27 4.18 11.81
C PHE A 212 -2.90 4.73 13.19
N TRP A 213 -2.24 5.89 13.23
CA TRP A 213 -1.91 6.57 14.47
C TRP A 213 -3.16 6.93 15.28
N GLU A 214 -4.13 7.60 14.65
CA GLU A 214 -5.36 8.06 15.30
C GLU A 214 -6.30 6.91 15.69
N SER A 215 -6.43 5.90 14.83
CA SER A 215 -7.40 4.80 15.03
C SER A 215 -6.87 3.58 15.79
N VAL A 216 -5.54 3.41 15.85
CA VAL A 216 -4.91 2.25 16.48
C VAL A 216 -3.94 2.68 17.57
N VAL A 217 -2.89 3.44 17.22
CA VAL A 217 -1.80 3.72 18.18
C VAL A 217 -2.28 4.50 19.41
N ARG A 218 -3.23 5.43 19.24
CA ARG A 218 -3.79 6.23 20.34
C ARG A 218 -4.81 5.51 21.23
N THR A 219 -5.15 4.25 20.92
CA THR A 219 -6.15 3.48 21.67
C THR A 219 -5.57 2.81 22.92
N ASN A 220 -6.40 2.59 23.94
CA ASN A 220 -6.00 1.89 25.17
C ASN A 220 -5.70 0.40 24.91
N GLU A 221 -6.36 -0.17 23.91
CA GLU A 221 -6.16 -1.54 23.46
C GLU A 221 -4.76 -1.72 22.88
N PHE A 222 -4.31 -0.79 22.04
CA PHE A 222 -2.94 -0.80 21.54
C PHE A 222 -1.93 -0.51 22.65
N ALA A 223 -2.23 0.40 23.58
CA ALA A 223 -1.39 0.63 24.76
C ALA A 223 -1.18 -0.64 25.59
N THR A 224 -2.24 -1.40 25.81
CA THR A 224 -2.19 -2.70 26.48
C THR A 224 -1.33 -3.70 25.71
N LEU A 225 -1.56 -3.81 24.39
CA LEU A 225 -0.81 -4.68 23.49
C LEU A 225 0.70 -4.34 23.44
N ALA A 226 1.03 -3.05 23.49
CA ALA A 226 2.39 -2.55 23.43
C ALA A 226 3.11 -2.55 24.79
N SER A 227 2.40 -2.74 25.91
CA SER A 227 2.95 -2.69 27.27
C SER A 227 4.17 -3.60 27.58
N PRO A 228 4.37 -4.77 26.90
CA PRO A 228 5.59 -5.57 27.05
C PRO A 228 6.84 -4.91 26.46
N TYR A 229 6.67 -3.88 25.63
CA TYR A 229 7.72 -3.23 24.86
C TYR A 229 7.98 -1.80 25.33
N VAL A 230 9.15 -1.25 24.96
CA VAL A 230 9.39 0.19 25.01
C VAL A 230 8.95 0.78 23.67
N PHE A 231 7.95 1.66 23.69
CA PHE A 231 7.37 2.22 22.47
C PHE A 231 8.15 3.44 21.96
N ALA A 232 8.55 3.38 20.70
CA ALA A 232 9.28 4.42 19.99
C ALA A 232 8.57 4.85 18.71
N THR A 233 8.77 6.09 18.31
CA THR A 233 8.35 6.59 17.00
C THR A 233 9.57 6.98 16.17
N TYR A 234 9.44 6.85 14.85
CA TYR A 234 10.50 7.16 13.91
C TYR A 234 9.93 7.86 12.67
N ASP A 235 10.19 9.17 12.58
CA ASP A 235 9.80 10.02 11.46
C ASP A 235 10.88 9.95 10.37
N VAL A 236 10.59 9.25 9.28
CA VAL A 236 11.55 9.02 8.19
C VAL A 236 11.89 10.27 7.38
N THR A 237 11.15 11.37 7.58
CA THR A 237 11.45 12.66 6.92
C THR A 237 12.49 13.48 7.68
N LYS A 238 12.77 13.12 8.94
CA LYS A 238 13.67 13.87 9.83
C LYS A 238 14.87 13.06 10.29
N GLU A 239 14.74 11.74 10.31
CA GLU A 239 15.75 10.83 10.85
C GLU A 239 16.52 10.10 9.72
N ASP A 240 17.58 9.38 10.09
CA ASP A 240 18.51 8.72 9.16
C ASP A 240 17.84 7.71 8.20
N PRO A 241 17.82 7.99 6.87
CA PRO A 241 17.22 7.10 5.89
C PRO A 241 17.92 5.73 5.79
N GLN A 242 19.18 5.61 6.22
CA GLN A 242 19.93 4.35 6.18
C GLN A 242 19.35 3.28 7.11
N LEU A 243 18.67 3.68 8.19
CA LEU A 243 18.05 2.73 9.11
C LEU A 243 16.90 1.96 8.45
N CYS A 244 16.09 2.65 7.64
CA CYS A 244 15.02 2.01 6.88
C CYS A 244 15.60 1.02 5.87
N ALA A 245 16.68 1.39 5.18
CA ALA A 245 17.37 0.49 4.26
C ALA A 245 17.91 -0.76 4.96
N ARG A 246 18.53 -0.60 6.14
CA ARG A 246 19.07 -1.71 6.94
C ARG A 246 18.01 -2.71 7.37
N TYR A 247 16.80 -2.25 7.70
CA TYR A 247 15.69 -3.11 8.08
C TYR A 247 14.80 -3.54 6.90
N GLY A 248 15.12 -3.12 5.67
CA GLY A 248 14.29 -3.41 4.50
C GLY A 248 12.90 -2.76 4.57
N ILE A 249 12.79 -1.58 5.17
CA ILE A 249 11.54 -0.82 5.28
C ILE A 249 11.38 0.06 4.03
N PHE A 250 10.41 -0.30 3.17
CA PHE A 250 10.09 0.42 1.93
C PHE A 250 8.63 0.88 1.85
N LYS A 251 7.85 0.68 2.92
CA LYS A 251 6.42 1.01 2.97
C LYS A 251 6.03 1.49 4.37
N PHE A 252 5.13 2.48 4.41
CA PHE A 252 4.62 3.08 5.66
C PHE A 252 3.08 3.05 5.71
N PRO A 253 2.47 2.95 6.91
CA PRO A 253 3.12 2.77 8.21
C PRO A 253 3.75 1.38 8.37
N ALA A 254 4.80 1.28 9.20
CA ALA A 254 5.42 0.01 9.57
C ALA A 254 5.62 -0.08 11.09
N LEU A 255 5.47 -1.29 11.64
CA LEU A 255 5.78 -1.61 13.03
C LEU A 255 6.89 -2.65 13.03
N ALA A 256 7.92 -2.42 13.83
CA ALA A 256 9.03 -3.35 14.00
C ALA A 256 9.30 -3.57 15.49
N VAL A 257 9.61 -4.80 15.86
CA VAL A 257 10.17 -5.14 17.16
C VAL A 257 11.67 -5.35 16.98
N THR A 258 12.48 -4.64 17.76
CA THR A 258 13.93 -4.77 17.74
C THR A 258 14.48 -5.08 19.12
N THR A 259 15.69 -5.64 19.16
CA THR A 259 16.51 -5.68 20.37
C THR A 259 16.89 -4.28 20.82
N PRO A 260 17.27 -4.10 22.11
CA PRO A 260 17.83 -2.84 22.57
C PRO A 260 19.10 -2.41 21.82
N ASP A 261 19.82 -3.36 21.23
CA ASP A 261 21.00 -3.11 20.38
C ASP A 261 20.62 -2.79 18.92
N GLY A 262 19.36 -2.96 18.55
CA GLY A 262 18.84 -2.62 17.22
C GLY A 262 18.87 -3.77 16.23
N GLU A 263 18.93 -5.03 16.67
CA GLU A 263 18.68 -6.19 15.81
C GLU A 263 17.18 -6.36 15.57
N LEU A 264 16.77 -6.62 14.33
CA LEU A 264 15.35 -6.77 13.98
C LEU A 264 14.84 -8.16 14.37
N ILE A 265 13.74 -8.24 15.11
CA ILE A 265 13.10 -9.50 15.51
C ILE A 265 11.93 -9.83 14.59
N LYS A 266 10.98 -8.89 14.45
CA LYS A 266 9.77 -9.06 13.64
C LYS A 266 9.28 -7.72 13.12
N MET A 267 8.58 -7.73 11.99
CA MET A 267 8.13 -6.52 11.30
C MET A 267 6.84 -6.75 10.52
N SER A 268 6.02 -5.71 10.38
CA SER A 268 4.83 -5.72 9.50
C SER A 268 4.64 -4.38 8.78
N PHE A 269 4.22 -4.46 7.51
CA PHE A 269 3.85 -3.33 6.65
C PHE A 269 2.35 -3.28 6.33
N SER A 270 1.58 -4.28 6.77
CA SER A 270 0.17 -4.44 6.46
C SER A 270 -0.68 -3.89 7.60
N LEU A 271 -0.40 -2.65 7.99
CA LEU A 271 -1.01 -2.02 9.16
C LEU A 271 -2.19 -1.15 8.75
N ARG A 272 -3.41 -1.63 8.99
CA ARG A 272 -4.65 -0.89 8.77
C ARG A 272 -5.53 -0.85 10.01
N THR A 273 -5.48 -1.91 10.82
CA THR A 273 -6.37 -2.15 11.96
C THR A 273 -5.59 -2.61 13.19
N LEU A 274 -6.26 -2.62 14.36
CA LEU A 274 -5.70 -3.19 15.58
C LEU A 274 -5.41 -4.69 15.44
N GLU A 275 -6.22 -5.43 14.68
CA GLU A 275 -5.98 -6.86 14.42
C GLU A 275 -4.66 -7.09 13.67
N ASP A 276 -4.29 -6.20 12.75
CA ASP A 276 -2.99 -6.29 12.07
C ASP A 276 -1.83 -6.08 13.05
N ALA A 277 -2.00 -5.21 14.05
CA ALA A 277 -1.02 -5.03 15.12
C ALA A 277 -0.95 -6.26 16.04
N LYS A 278 -2.10 -6.88 16.36
CA LYS A 278 -2.15 -8.13 17.14
C LYS A 278 -1.48 -9.29 16.42
N LYS A 279 -1.63 -9.43 15.10
CA LYS A 279 -0.91 -10.45 14.32
C LYS A 279 0.62 -10.33 14.48
N LEU A 280 1.13 -9.11 14.68
CA LEU A 280 2.56 -8.89 14.92
C LEU A 280 2.94 -9.06 16.40
N LEU A 281 2.16 -8.51 17.33
CA LEU A 281 2.54 -8.34 18.74
C LEU A 281 1.93 -9.38 19.68
N GLY A 282 0.92 -10.11 19.23
CA GLY A 282 0.31 -11.21 19.95
C GLY A 282 1.26 -12.40 20.14
N PRO A 283 0.85 -13.36 21.00
CA PRO A 283 1.56 -14.63 21.16
C PRO A 283 1.61 -15.43 19.85
#